data_AF-A0A9Q8ZPP9-F1
#
_entry.id   AF-A0A9Q8ZPP9-F1
#
_cell.length_a   1.000
_cell.length_b   1.000
_cell.length_c   1.000
_cell.angle_alpha   90.00
_cell.angle_beta   90.00
_cell.angle_gamma   90.00
#
_symmetry.space_group_name_H-M   'P 1'
#
loop_
_entity.id
_entity.type
_entity.pdbx_description
1 polymer ?
#
loop_
_entity_poly.entity_id
_entity_poly.type
_entity_poly.pdbx_seq_one_letter_code
_entity_poly.pdbx_strand_id
1 'polypeptide(L)'
;MSDNLSFSELSDTAKAKALNDFVPFYFSLLNNEELDVMASFDFNHVIADINRTIMDVSNQVPEEICAFSAKFNRDDYHKLLSQLPQTFFDNGNPTTDWREWYVEETNKLDPFATL
;
A
#
# COMPACT_ATOMS: atom_id res chain seq x y z
N MET A 1 15.06 -6.82 21.13
CA MET A 1 14.02 -7.12 20.13
C MET A 1 13.52 -5.77 19.68
N SER A 2 13.58 -5.44 18.38
CA SER A 2 12.90 -4.22 17.93
C SER A 2 11.41 -4.52 17.99
N ASP A 3 10.67 -3.71 18.73
CA ASP A 3 9.22 -3.81 18.76
C ASP A 3 8.70 -3.45 17.36
N ASN A 4 7.88 -4.33 16.78
CA ASN A 4 7.24 -4.09 15.50
C ASN A 4 6.27 -2.90 15.63
N LEU A 5 6.38 -1.91 14.76
CA LEU A 5 5.59 -0.68 14.81
C LEU A 5 4.43 -0.74 13.80
N SER A 6 3.28 -0.16 14.16
CA SER A 6 2.27 0.20 13.18
C SER A 6 2.72 1.40 12.33
N PHE A 7 2.13 1.59 11.15
CA PHE A 7 2.47 2.74 10.29
C PHE A 7 2.32 4.08 11.02
N SER A 8 1.31 4.22 11.88
CA SER A 8 1.04 5.45 12.63
C SER A 8 2.15 5.81 13.63
N GLU A 9 2.86 4.82 14.16
CA GLU A 9 3.94 4.96 15.16
C GLU A 9 5.30 5.26 14.53
N LEU A 10 5.44 5.11 13.21
CA LEU A 10 6.66 5.43 12.50
C LEU A 10 7.00 6.93 12.56
N SER A 11 8.30 7.21 12.60
CA SER A 11 8.83 8.56 12.36
C SER A 11 8.47 9.04 10.95
N ASP A 12 8.49 10.36 10.72
CA ASP A 12 8.17 10.92 9.39
C ASP A 12 9.09 10.39 8.29
N THR A 13 10.39 10.21 8.60
CA THR A 13 11.35 9.61 7.68
C THR A 13 11.01 8.16 7.35
N ALA A 14 10.62 7.38 8.35
CA ALA A 14 10.23 5.98 8.16
C ALA A 14 8.89 5.85 7.42
N LYS A 15 7.92 6.75 7.67
CA LYS A 15 6.68 6.83 6.89
C LYS A 15 6.94 7.12 5.41
N ALA A 16 7.87 8.03 5.12
CA ALA A 16 8.26 8.32 3.74
C ALA A 16 8.91 7.09 3.06
N LYS A 17 9.75 6.34 3.78
CA LYS A 17 10.31 5.08 3.28
C LYS A 17 9.22 4.03 2.99
N ALA A 18 8.33 3.79 3.96
CA ALA A 18 7.23 2.84 3.83
C ALA A 18 6.31 3.20 2.65
N LEU A 19 6.00 4.50 2.47
CA LEU A 19 5.22 4.99 1.34
C LEU A 19 5.91 4.71 0.00
N ASN A 20 7.19 5.05 -0.11
CA ASN A 20 7.94 4.85 -1.35
C ASN A 20 8.06 3.37 -1.75
N ASP A 21 8.11 2.46 -0.78
CA ASP A 21 8.08 1.02 -1.05
C ASP A 21 6.69 0.52 -1.42
N PHE A 22 5.64 1.07 -0.79
CA PHE A 22 4.26 0.62 -0.96
C PHE A 22 3.67 1.03 -2.32
N VAL A 23 3.93 2.24 -2.80
CA VAL A 23 3.27 2.78 -4.00
C VAL A 23 3.51 1.93 -5.26
N PRO A 24 4.74 1.47 -5.57
CA PRO A 24 4.96 0.57 -6.71
C PRO A 24 4.21 -0.75 -6.59
N PHE A 25 4.11 -1.30 -5.38
CA PHE A 25 3.34 -2.50 -5.11
C PHE A 25 1.84 -2.27 -5.33
N TYR A 26 1.28 -1.20 -4.76
CA TYR A 26 -0.12 -0.81 -4.99
C TYR A 26 -0.43 -0.62 -6.48
N PHE A 27 0.47 0.06 -7.21
CA PHE A 27 0.34 0.26 -8.64
C PHE A 27 0.29 -1.07 -9.42
N SER A 28 1.09 -2.06 -9.00
CA SER A 28 1.05 -3.40 -9.62
C SER A 28 -0.28 -4.10 -9.39
N LEU A 29 -0.86 -4.00 -8.19
CA LEU A 29 -2.19 -4.55 -7.89
C LEU A 29 -3.27 -3.91 -8.75
N LEU A 30 -3.25 -2.57 -8.88
CA LEU A 30 -4.21 -1.85 -9.72
C LEU A 30 -4.13 -2.30 -11.18
N ASN A 31 -2.92 -2.46 -11.74
CA ASN A 31 -2.75 -2.90 -13.12
C ASN A 31 -3.20 -4.35 -13.38
N ASN A 32 -3.17 -5.19 -12.35
CA ASN A 32 -3.60 -6.57 -12.44
C ASN A 32 -5.07 -6.78 -12.05
N GLU A 33 -5.79 -5.71 -11.70
CA GLU A 33 -7.15 -5.78 -11.14
C GLU A 33 -7.23 -6.56 -9.80
N GLU A 34 -6.14 -6.57 -9.03
CA GLU A 34 -5.97 -7.31 -7.78
C GLU A 34 -6.09 -6.38 -6.55
N LEU A 35 -7.12 -5.53 -6.48
CA LEU A 35 -7.29 -4.59 -5.35
C LEU A 35 -8.22 -5.09 -4.23
N ASP A 36 -8.75 -6.31 -4.33
CA ASP A 36 -9.78 -6.82 -3.42
C ASP A 36 -9.35 -6.80 -1.94
N VAL A 37 -8.13 -7.24 -1.64
CA VAL A 37 -7.62 -7.20 -0.26
C VAL A 37 -7.46 -5.76 0.21
N MET A 38 -6.95 -4.85 -0.62
CA MET A 38 -6.80 -3.43 -0.26
C MET A 38 -8.15 -2.80 0.04
N ALA A 39 -9.16 -3.10 -0.78
CA ALA A 39 -10.52 -2.60 -0.62
C ALA A 39 -11.16 -3.04 0.70
N SER A 40 -10.78 -4.21 1.23
CA SER A 40 -11.28 -4.69 2.54
C SER A 40 -10.81 -3.84 3.73
N PHE A 41 -9.72 -3.08 3.56
CA PHE A 41 -9.13 -2.22 4.60
C PHE A 41 -9.35 -0.72 4.36
N ASP A 42 -9.95 -0.31 3.24
CA ASP A 42 -10.17 1.10 2.88
C ASP A 42 -11.40 1.72 3.58
N PHE A 43 -11.33 1.83 4.91
CA PHE A 43 -12.43 2.41 5.68
C PHE A 43 -12.60 3.93 5.48
N ASN A 44 -11.61 4.59 4.86
CA ASN A 44 -11.68 6.01 4.53
C ASN A 44 -12.11 6.28 3.08
N HIS A 45 -12.39 5.25 2.28
CA HIS A 45 -12.80 5.34 0.88
C HIS A 45 -11.80 6.10 -0.02
N VAL A 46 -10.50 5.97 0.27
CA VAL A 46 -9.43 6.70 -0.43
C VAL A 46 -8.90 5.99 -1.68
N ILE A 47 -9.15 4.68 -1.83
CA ILE A 47 -8.69 3.90 -3.00
C ILE A 47 -9.22 4.49 -4.31
N ALA A 48 -10.47 4.98 -4.31
CA ALA A 48 -11.06 5.59 -5.50
C ALA A 48 -10.29 6.85 -5.96
N ASP A 49 -9.86 7.69 -5.02
CA ASP A 49 -9.11 8.91 -5.30
C ASP A 49 -7.67 8.61 -5.77
N ILE A 50 -7.03 7.61 -5.16
CA ILE A 50 -5.72 7.10 -5.57
C ILE A 50 -5.80 6.54 -7.00
N ASN A 51 -6.77 5.65 -7.25
CA ASN A 51 -6.94 5.02 -8.56
C ASN A 51 -7.21 6.06 -9.65
N ARG A 52 -8.11 7.02 -9.40
CA ARG A 52 -8.37 8.12 -10.34
C ARG A 52 -7.08 8.86 -10.68
N THR A 53 -6.27 9.21 -9.68
CA THR A 53 -5.03 9.95 -9.90
C THR A 53 -4.05 9.16 -10.76
N ILE A 54 -3.87 7.87 -10.50
CA ILE A 54 -3.04 6.99 -11.32
C ILE A 54 -3.55 6.94 -12.77
N MET A 55 -4.86 6.81 -12.97
CA MET A 55 -5.47 6.76 -14.30
C MET A 55 -5.31 8.08 -15.06
N ASP A 56 -5.42 9.22 -14.37
CA ASP A 56 -5.26 10.56 -14.96
C ASP A 56 -3.84 10.79 -15.52
N VAL A 57 -2.83 10.09 -14.98
CA VAL A 57 -1.44 10.16 -15.46
C VAL A 57 -0.97 8.86 -16.14
N SER A 58 -1.89 7.97 -16.52
CA SER A 58 -1.58 6.65 -17.10
C SER A 58 -0.78 6.68 -18.42
N ASN A 59 -0.64 7.83 -19.05
CA ASN A 59 0.18 8.04 -20.24
C ASN A 59 1.69 8.21 -19.95
N GLN A 60 2.08 8.27 -18.69
CA GLN A 60 3.48 8.38 -18.25
C GLN A 60 4.14 7.00 -18.07
N VAL A 61 5.46 6.98 -17.84
CA VAL A 61 6.15 5.72 -17.51
C VAL A 61 5.87 5.33 -16.04
N PRO A 62 5.90 4.03 -15.68
CA PRO A 62 5.53 3.54 -14.34
C PRO A 62 6.19 4.28 -13.17
N GLU A 63 7.47 4.64 -13.31
CA GLU A 63 8.24 5.36 -12.28
C GLU A 63 7.69 6.77 -12.05
N GLU A 64 7.32 7.48 -13.13
CA GLU A 64 6.72 8.82 -13.07
C GLU A 64 5.32 8.77 -12.46
N ILE A 65 4.53 7.75 -12.84
CA ILE A 65 3.19 7.51 -12.27
C ILE A 65 3.29 7.33 -10.75
N CYS A 66 4.16 6.41 -10.30
CA CYS A 66 4.34 6.13 -8.87
C CYS A 66 4.84 7.37 -8.11
N ALA A 67 5.81 8.10 -8.66
CA ALA A 67 6.33 9.31 -8.02
C ALA A 67 5.26 10.42 -7.94
N PHE A 68 4.45 10.58 -8.99
CA PHE A 68 3.37 11.56 -9.03
C PHE A 68 2.27 11.20 -8.03
N SER A 69 1.77 9.96 -8.04
CA SER A 69 0.71 9.52 -7.13
C SER A 69 1.16 9.55 -5.67
N ALA A 70 2.38 9.10 -5.36
CA ALA A 70 2.93 9.14 -4.01
C ALA A 70 2.94 10.56 -3.43
N LYS A 71 3.23 11.56 -4.28
CA LYS A 71 3.23 12.97 -3.89
C LYS A 71 1.82 13.55 -3.79
N PHE A 72 0.98 13.30 -4.80
CA PHE A 72 -0.35 13.90 -4.90
C PHE A 72 -1.32 13.31 -3.87
N ASN A 73 -1.31 11.99 -3.71
CA ASN A 73 -2.16 11.24 -2.79
C ASN A 73 -1.44 10.88 -1.47
N ARG A 74 -0.43 11.64 -1.05
CA ARG A 74 0.37 11.31 0.15
C ARG A 74 -0.51 11.02 1.37
N ASP A 75 -1.47 11.90 1.65
CA ASP A 75 -2.34 11.77 2.82
C ASP A 75 -3.32 10.59 2.69
N ASP A 76 -3.75 10.28 1.46
CA ASP A 76 -4.62 9.14 1.16
C ASP A 76 -3.88 7.82 1.33
N TYR A 77 -2.64 7.72 0.83
CA TYR A 77 -1.80 6.56 1.09
C TYR A 77 -1.47 6.41 2.57
N HIS A 78 -1.24 7.51 3.30
CA HIS A 78 -1.02 7.45 4.75
C HIS A 78 -2.25 6.90 5.49
N LYS A 79 -3.45 7.33 5.09
CA LYS A 79 -4.70 6.79 5.65
C LYS A 79 -4.82 5.30 5.36
N LEU A 80 -4.62 4.87 4.12
CA LEU A 80 -4.69 3.45 3.75
C LEU A 80 -3.65 2.61 4.51
N LEU A 81 -2.37 3.01 4.49
CA LEU A 81 -1.28 2.33 5.21
C LEU A 81 -1.53 2.23 6.71
N SER A 82 -2.22 3.19 7.33
CA SER A 82 -2.58 3.14 8.74
C SER A 82 -3.68 2.11 9.08
N GLN A 83 -4.40 1.62 8.06
CA GLN A 83 -5.50 0.66 8.20
C GLN A 83 -5.09 -0.78 7.86
N LEU A 84 -3.95 -0.96 7.19
CA LEU A 84 -3.44 -2.29 6.84
C LEU A 84 -2.89 -3.00 8.08
N PRO A 85 -3.19 -4.29 8.30
CA PRO A 85 -2.56 -5.13 9.31
C PRO A 85 -1.14 -5.55 8.90
N GLN A 86 -0.29 -4.59 8.56
CA GLN A 86 1.14 -4.74 8.32
C GLN A 86 1.91 -4.06 9.46
N THR A 87 3.05 -4.63 9.85
CA THR A 87 3.95 -3.98 10.79
C THR A 87 5.26 -3.59 10.13
N PHE A 88 6.00 -2.70 10.79
CA PHE A 88 7.19 -2.07 10.22
C PHE A 88 8.33 -2.08 11.24
N PHE A 89 9.55 -2.18 10.73
CA PHE A 89 10.74 -1.82 11.50
C PHE A 89 10.83 -0.29 11.67
N ASP A 90 11.64 0.17 12.62
CA ASP A 90 11.87 1.60 12.89
C ASP A 90 12.37 2.40 11.68
N ASN A 91 13.00 1.73 10.71
CA ASN A 91 13.46 2.29 9.45
C ASN A 91 12.38 2.42 8.36
N GLY A 92 11.16 1.93 8.62
CA GLY A 92 10.02 1.99 7.70
C GLY A 92 9.94 0.84 6.69
N ASN A 93 10.84 -0.14 6.74
CA ASN A 93 10.66 -1.37 5.97
C ASN A 93 9.52 -2.19 6.61
N PRO A 94 8.64 -2.79 5.80
CA PRO A 94 7.63 -3.70 6.33
C PRO A 94 8.30 -4.95 6.90
N THR A 95 7.69 -5.54 7.93
CA THR A 95 8.21 -6.76 8.57
C THR A 95 7.99 -8.01 7.72
N THR A 96 6.95 -7.99 6.88
CA THR A 96 6.64 -8.99 5.86
C THR A 96 6.67 -8.32 4.50
N ASP A 97 7.29 -8.93 3.48
CA ASP A 97 7.29 -8.37 2.12
C ASP A 97 5.85 -8.13 1.64
N TRP A 98 5.63 -7.06 0.86
CA TRP A 98 4.28 -6.69 0.43
C TRP A 98 3.55 -7.78 -0.36
N ARG A 99 4.27 -8.55 -1.20
CA ARG A 99 3.64 -9.64 -1.96
C ARG A 99 3.31 -10.83 -1.07
N GLU A 100 4.23 -11.19 -0.18
CA GLU A 100 3.99 -12.24 0.82
C GLU A 100 2.80 -11.89 1.72
N TRP A 101 2.80 -10.66 2.25
CA TRP A 101 1.69 -10.12 3.04
C TRP A 101 0.36 -10.17 2.29
N TYR A 102 0.35 -9.78 1.00
CA TYR A 102 -0.87 -9.80 0.19
C TYR A 102 -1.43 -11.21 0.00
N VAL A 103 -0.57 -12.19 -0.25
CA VAL A 103 -0.95 -13.61 -0.36
C VAL A 103 -1.51 -14.12 0.97
N GLU A 104 -0.88 -13.77 2.10
CA GLU A 104 -1.38 -14.14 3.42
C GLU A 104 -2.77 -13.56 3.70
N GLU A 105 -3.01 -12.28 3.38
CA GLU A 105 -4.32 -11.65 3.56
C GLU A 105 -5.36 -12.20 2.58
N THR A 106 -4.97 -12.51 1.34
CA THR A 106 -5.86 -13.16 0.36
C THR A 106 -6.35 -14.51 0.88
N ASN A 107 -5.45 -15.34 1.41
CA ASN A 107 -5.81 -16.63 2.00
C ASN A 107 -6.72 -16.51 3.24
N LYS A 108 -6.68 -15.38 3.96
CA LYS A 108 -7.61 -15.12 5.08
C LYS A 108 -9.00 -14.72 4.59
N LEU A 109 -9.06 -13.96 3.49
CA LEU A 109 -10.32 -13.51 2.88
C LEU A 109 -11.05 -14.65 2.16
N ASP A 110 -10.31 -15.50 1.43
CA ASP A 110 -10.83 -16.69 0.78
C ASP A 110 -9.92 -17.90 1.03
N PRO A 111 -10.10 -18.63 2.14
CA PRO A 111 -9.30 -19.80 2.47
C PRO A 111 -9.42 -20.97 1.50
N PHE A 112 -10.36 -20.90 0.54
CA PHE A 112 -10.65 -21.96 -0.43
C PHE A 112 -10.35 -21.53 -1.88
N ALA A 113 -9.95 -20.29 -2.12
CA ALA A 113 -9.44 -19.86 -3.42
C ALA A 113 -8.14 -20.62 -3.71
N THR A 114 -8.13 -21.39 -4.80
CA THR A 114 -6.91 -22.06 -5.28
C THR A 114 -6.23 -21.12 -6.27
N LEU A 115 -5.01 -20.65 -5.95
CA LEU A 115 -4.14 -19.91 -6.89
C LEU A 115 -3.63 -20.84 -8.00
#